data_AF-A0A1B1AYN9-F1
#
_entry.id   AF-A0A1B1AYN9-F1
#
_cell.length_a   1.000
_cell.length_b   1.000
_cell.length_c   1.000
_cell.angle_alpha   90.00
_cell.angle_beta   90.00
_cell.angle_gamma   90.00
#
_symmetry.space_group_name_H-M   'P 1'
#
loop_
_entity.id
_entity.type
_entity.pdbx_description
1 polymer ?
#
loop_
_entity_poly.entity_id
_entity_poly.type
_entity_poly.pdbx_seq_one_letter_code
_entity_poly.pdbx_strand_id
1 'polypeptide(L)'
;MILKQRGRRGARTRAALIALASLAALTTATGGQQAAAKDGETFKGEDASNFVLHPREIPGLDRGETARGVIEGAEAKGAVTRVSPLTVAQSRQHVGRALCHTTGINGTFKYNGFCWDETDDKTSAWSDAGGWHPQGFTASHDADASGTVDGHHLYMASWYYGAGGKRNLKARVSILESTGKDWSYGHVLLVRPTGSRADPGFTTVGNIQPDGFGDEHADGMVWYGNRLFVADGGDLQIYDLNHLWKVKSVGGATGINGTDSSASYHQWALPMIAHYSTRTKAQQDSGNPSNWACDGRIACLSSLSLDRSATPPRLVSGAYRSNDDDRPADVIRWPLDQIGEGGTADVHATSAYNAPVKQLQGVVTDGTHYYMAAQCDPGYMGDQDTADRGSLSCIWQAEPNQPVSVLTRSPGYTQNLSFAHNSDRLWGMNELDGSRVVFSLLPREADRAVYLSNDYSALCAGVGNKITNGSPVIQWGCNLAQDERWLFENTTDSTGARAYFLRNTWSGKCMGPASSLADGARMIQYTCNGAVDEKWWYDTATHELRNVYSGKCLGLGSTATKGSQLIQWACNGAADEKWSQTAR
;
A
#
# COMPACT_ATOMS: atom_id res chain seq x y z
N MET A 1 0.73 43.25 19.32
CA MET A 1 1.67 44.11 20.09
C MET A 1 3.09 43.76 19.62
N ILE A 2 3.49 44.19 18.42
CA ILE A 2 4.47 45.24 18.08
C ILE A 2 5.81 45.22 18.87
N LEU A 3 6.91 45.28 18.08
CA LEU A 3 8.30 45.76 18.31
C LEU A 3 9.33 44.64 18.58
N LYS A 4 10.53 44.58 17.97
CA LYS A 4 11.30 45.57 17.19
C LYS A 4 12.48 44.94 16.42
N GLN A 5 12.88 45.62 15.35
CA GLN A 5 14.01 45.41 14.44
C GLN A 5 15.44 45.58 15.04
N ARG A 6 16.43 45.07 14.28
CA ARG A 6 17.76 45.65 13.86
C ARG A 6 18.84 44.55 14.00
N GLY A 7 19.68 44.18 13.03
CA GLY A 7 20.24 44.86 11.87
C GLY A 7 21.74 45.07 12.09
N ARG A 8 22.64 44.41 11.32
CA ARG A 8 24.01 44.91 11.05
C ARG A 8 24.73 44.11 9.95
N ARG A 9 25.11 44.82 8.88
CA ARG A 9 26.12 44.46 7.89
C ARG A 9 27.52 44.55 8.51
N GLY A 10 28.43 43.68 8.09
CA GLY A 10 29.86 43.81 8.31
C GLY A 10 30.63 43.00 7.28
N ALA A 11 31.11 43.67 6.23
CA ALA A 11 32.07 43.12 5.28
C ALA A 11 33.48 43.23 5.87
N ARG A 12 34.30 42.17 5.80
CA ARG A 12 35.76 42.30 5.83
C ARG A 12 36.46 41.32 4.89
N THR A 13 37.53 41.86 4.35
CA THR A 13 38.36 41.56 3.19
C THR A 13 39.24 40.31 3.34
N ARG A 14 39.52 39.74 2.16
CA ARG A 14 40.49 38.70 1.78
C ARG A 14 41.81 38.64 2.57
N ALA A 15 42.28 37.42 2.80
CA ALA A 15 43.70 37.06 2.80
C ALA A 15 43.89 35.86 1.85
N ALA A 16 44.83 36.01 0.92
CA ALA A 16 45.22 34.99 -0.05
C ALA A 16 46.39 34.18 0.50
N LEU A 17 46.38 32.86 0.31
CA LEU A 17 47.55 31.99 0.43
C LEU A 17 47.52 30.95 -0.69
N ILE A 18 48.67 30.88 -1.37
CA ILE A 18 48.98 30.13 -2.58
C ILE A 18 49.18 28.64 -2.22
N ALA A 19 48.58 27.73 -2.98
CA ALA A 19 49.02 26.33 -3.02
C ALA A 19 48.71 25.66 -4.38
N LEU A 20 49.80 25.35 -5.09
CA LEU A 20 50.05 24.27 -6.06
C LEU A 20 48.92 23.75 -6.96
N ALA A 21 49.09 24.02 -8.25
CA ALA A 21 48.42 23.34 -9.35
C ALA A 21 48.71 21.83 -9.35
N SER A 22 47.66 21.02 -9.26
CA SER A 22 47.65 19.64 -9.71
C SER A 22 46.53 19.51 -10.74
N LEU A 23 46.86 19.00 -11.93
CA LEU A 23 45.92 18.70 -13.00
C LEU A 23 44.91 17.68 -12.49
N ALA A 24 43.68 18.11 -12.23
CA ALA A 24 42.51 17.23 -12.15
C ALA A 24 41.69 17.41 -13.43
N ALA A 25 41.51 16.32 -14.16
CA ALA A 25 40.60 16.27 -15.29
C ALA A 25 39.20 16.68 -14.84
N LEU A 26 38.64 17.73 -15.45
CA LEU A 26 37.22 18.05 -15.31
C LEU A 26 36.41 16.96 -16.03
N THR A 27 36.07 15.90 -15.32
CA THR A 27 34.89 15.11 -15.64
C THR A 27 33.68 15.93 -15.21
N THR A 28 33.02 16.56 -16.18
CA THR A 28 31.67 17.10 -16.00
C THR A 28 30.72 15.94 -15.77
N ALA A 29 30.52 15.58 -14.49
CA ALA A 29 29.42 14.73 -14.07
C ALA A 29 28.10 15.46 -14.38
N THR A 30 27.54 15.19 -15.55
CA THR A 30 26.14 15.50 -15.84
C THR A 30 25.33 14.38 -15.19
N GLY A 31 24.85 14.65 -13.98
CA GLY A 31 23.96 13.75 -13.26
C GLY A 31 22.68 13.54 -14.04
N GLY A 32 22.52 12.36 -14.65
CA GLY A 32 21.22 11.79 -14.91
C GLY A 32 20.77 11.11 -13.62
N GLN A 33 19.70 11.60 -13.00
CA GLN A 33 19.07 10.93 -11.87
C GLN A 33 18.41 9.65 -12.40
N GLN A 34 19.14 8.54 -12.26
CA GLN A 34 18.56 7.21 -12.18
C GLN A 34 17.49 7.22 -11.09
N ALA A 35 16.45 6.38 -11.23
CA ALA A 35 15.70 5.96 -10.05
C ALA A 35 16.75 5.45 -9.06
N ALA A 36 17.00 6.22 -7.99
CA ALA A 36 18.09 5.91 -7.10
C ALA A 36 17.73 4.59 -6.41
N ALA A 37 18.33 3.49 -6.85
CA ALA A 37 18.76 2.52 -5.88
C ALA A 37 19.56 3.35 -4.87
N LYS A 38 19.17 3.34 -3.60
CA LYS A 38 20.01 3.94 -2.58
C LYS A 38 21.32 3.15 -2.61
N ASP A 39 22.36 3.69 -3.22
CA ASP A 39 23.66 3.05 -3.34
C ASP A 39 24.12 2.59 -1.94
N GLY A 40 24.03 1.28 -1.68
CA GLY A 40 24.48 0.65 -0.44
C GLY A 40 23.41 0.28 0.61
N GLU A 41 22.14 0.70 0.48
CA GLU A 41 21.08 0.32 1.43
C GLU A 41 20.29 -0.89 0.93
N THR A 42 20.52 -2.05 1.56
CA THR A 42 19.92 -3.34 1.17
C THR A 42 18.80 -3.76 2.11
N PHE A 43 17.82 -4.50 1.59
CA PHE A 43 16.81 -5.21 2.38
C PHE A 43 17.44 -6.41 3.08
N LYS A 44 18.20 -6.13 4.13
CA LYS A 44 19.19 -7.04 4.71
C LYS A 44 18.53 -7.98 5.72
N GLY A 45 18.88 -9.26 5.70
CA GLY A 45 18.45 -10.19 6.75
C GLY A 45 18.98 -9.83 8.13
N GLU A 46 18.17 -10.06 9.16
CA GLU A 46 18.51 -9.94 10.58
C GLU A 46 18.15 -11.18 11.38
N ASP A 47 18.59 -11.20 12.64
CA ASP A 47 18.35 -12.32 13.55
C ASP A 47 16.88 -12.34 14.01
N ALA A 48 16.13 -13.27 13.43
CA ALA A 48 14.71 -13.48 13.73
C ALA A 48 14.46 -13.94 15.19
N SER A 49 15.47 -14.48 15.89
CA SER A 49 15.30 -14.96 17.26
C SER A 49 14.99 -13.87 18.28
N ASN A 50 15.22 -12.60 17.90
CA ASN A 50 14.86 -11.43 18.69
C ASN A 50 13.34 -11.18 18.75
N PHE A 51 12.56 -11.81 17.87
CA PHE A 51 11.14 -11.54 17.74
C PHE A 51 10.30 -12.73 18.20
N VAL A 52 9.51 -12.51 19.24
CA VAL A 52 8.68 -13.53 19.89
C VAL A 52 7.28 -12.98 20.14
N LEU A 53 6.26 -13.79 19.85
CA LEU A 53 4.89 -13.54 20.26
C LEU A 53 4.56 -14.43 21.46
N HIS A 54 4.09 -13.79 22.52
CA HIS A 54 3.75 -14.46 23.77
C HIS A 54 2.23 -14.59 23.90
N PRO A 55 1.67 -15.79 24.04
CA PRO A 55 0.24 -15.95 24.31
C PRO A 55 -0.22 -15.19 25.56
N ARG A 56 -1.43 -14.62 25.52
CA ARG A 56 -2.03 -13.85 26.61
C ARG A 56 -3.45 -14.28 26.89
N GLU A 57 -3.82 -14.22 28.16
CA GLU A 57 -5.22 -14.35 28.57
C GLU A 57 -6.02 -13.15 28.09
N ILE A 58 -7.28 -13.39 27.71
CA ILE A 58 -8.23 -12.34 27.38
C ILE A 58 -8.79 -11.78 28.70
N PRO A 59 -8.63 -10.47 28.99
CA PRO A 59 -9.11 -9.89 30.23
C PRO A 59 -10.64 -9.98 30.34
N GLY A 60 -11.14 -10.14 31.57
CA GLY A 60 -12.57 -10.11 31.88
C GLY A 60 -13.30 -11.45 31.85
N LEU A 61 -12.59 -12.55 31.56
CA LEU A 61 -13.12 -13.90 31.72
C LEU A 61 -13.12 -14.33 33.20
N ASP A 62 -14.14 -15.09 33.60
CA ASP A 62 -14.18 -15.70 34.93
C ASP A 62 -13.08 -16.78 35.06
N ARG A 63 -12.66 -17.05 36.30
CA ARG A 63 -11.55 -17.98 36.56
C ARG A 63 -11.87 -19.38 36.01
N GLY A 64 -11.02 -19.86 35.10
CA GLY A 64 -11.12 -21.19 34.50
C GLY A 64 -12.03 -21.26 33.26
N GLU A 65 -12.63 -20.14 32.86
CA GLU A 65 -13.38 -20.03 31.61
C GLU A 65 -12.45 -19.77 30.43
N THR A 66 -12.92 -20.14 29.23
CA THR A 66 -12.24 -19.82 27.96
C THR A 66 -13.07 -18.83 27.16
N ALA A 67 -12.41 -18.04 26.31
CA ALA A 67 -13.11 -17.12 25.41
C ALA A 67 -14.17 -17.86 24.57
N ARG A 68 -13.83 -19.03 24.03
CA ARG A 68 -14.78 -19.89 23.31
C ARG A 68 -15.94 -20.38 24.16
N GLY A 69 -15.69 -20.73 25.42
CA GLY A 69 -16.76 -21.09 26.37
C GLY A 69 -17.79 -19.98 26.52
N VAL A 70 -17.34 -18.74 26.73
CA VAL A 70 -18.22 -17.56 26.86
C VAL A 70 -18.95 -17.26 25.55
N ILE A 71 -18.24 -17.31 24.42
CA ILE A 71 -18.80 -17.10 23.07
C ILE A 71 -19.93 -18.09 22.79
N GLU A 72 -19.68 -19.39 22.98
CA GLU A 72 -20.69 -20.44 22.80
C GLU A 72 -21.84 -20.30 23.82
N GLY A 73 -21.56 -19.81 25.03
CA GLY A 73 -22.58 -19.47 26.02
C GLY A 73 -23.54 -18.39 25.51
N ALA A 74 -23.02 -17.31 24.91
CA ALA A 74 -23.84 -16.23 24.34
C ALA A 74 -24.76 -16.74 23.21
N GLU A 75 -24.23 -17.61 22.36
CA GLU A 75 -24.97 -18.27 21.29
C GLU A 75 -26.06 -19.21 21.84
N ALA A 76 -25.71 -20.06 22.81
CA ALA A 76 -26.65 -21.00 23.44
C ALA A 76 -27.77 -20.29 24.23
N LYS A 77 -27.47 -19.14 24.84
CA LYS A 77 -28.45 -18.28 25.53
C LYS A 77 -29.43 -17.59 24.57
N GLY A 78 -29.16 -17.64 23.26
CA GLY A 78 -29.93 -16.92 22.25
C GLY A 78 -29.80 -15.40 22.38
N ALA A 79 -28.68 -14.92 22.94
CA ALA A 79 -28.41 -13.49 23.08
C ALA A 79 -27.96 -12.87 21.75
N VAL A 80 -27.40 -13.68 20.85
CA VAL A 80 -26.87 -13.28 19.54
C VAL A 80 -27.25 -14.32 18.49
N THR A 81 -27.12 -13.98 17.20
CA THR A 81 -27.30 -14.93 16.08
C THR A 81 -26.07 -14.93 15.19
N ARG A 82 -25.56 -16.11 14.84
CA ARG A 82 -24.43 -16.22 13.91
C ARG A 82 -24.81 -15.81 12.50
N VAL A 83 -23.93 -15.08 11.83
CA VAL A 83 -24.05 -14.65 10.42
C VAL A 83 -22.73 -14.85 9.69
N SER A 84 -22.75 -14.80 8.35
CA SER A 84 -21.52 -14.88 7.54
C SER A 84 -20.94 -13.49 7.21
N PRO A 85 -19.64 -13.41 6.86
CA PRO A 85 -19.07 -12.18 6.29
C PRO A 85 -19.85 -11.65 5.08
N LEU A 86 -20.33 -12.55 4.20
CA LEU A 86 -21.14 -12.18 3.05
C LEU A 86 -22.46 -11.52 3.47
N THR A 87 -23.11 -12.00 4.53
CA THR A 87 -24.34 -11.40 5.07
C THR A 87 -24.11 -9.95 5.51
N VAL A 88 -22.95 -9.65 6.11
CA VAL A 88 -22.58 -8.27 6.49
C VAL A 88 -22.29 -7.44 5.25
N ALA A 89 -21.50 -7.97 4.31
CA ALA A 89 -21.16 -7.28 3.08
C ALA A 89 -22.40 -6.90 2.27
N GLN A 90 -23.39 -7.79 2.15
CA GLN A 90 -24.62 -7.58 1.39
C GLN A 90 -25.71 -6.82 2.14
N SER A 91 -25.44 -6.41 3.39
CA SER A 91 -26.42 -5.68 4.20
C SER A 91 -26.83 -4.32 3.63
N ARG A 92 -25.99 -3.74 2.75
CA ARG A 92 -26.10 -2.37 2.23
C ARG A 92 -26.29 -1.31 3.33
N GLN A 93 -25.75 -1.53 4.54
CA GLN A 93 -25.69 -0.46 5.53
C GLN A 93 -24.98 0.77 4.96
N HIS A 94 -23.98 0.51 4.13
CA HIS A 94 -23.24 1.51 3.39
C HIS A 94 -23.04 1.07 1.94
N VAL A 95 -22.86 2.05 1.06
CA VAL A 95 -22.63 1.85 -0.37
C VAL A 95 -21.41 2.64 -0.79
N GLY A 96 -20.34 1.91 -1.12
CA GLY A 96 -19.11 2.46 -1.66
C GLY A 96 -19.30 3.04 -3.06
N ARG A 97 -18.21 3.55 -3.61
CA ARG A 97 -18.20 4.26 -4.89
C ARG A 97 -17.12 3.70 -5.79
N ALA A 98 -17.29 3.86 -7.10
CA ALA A 98 -16.19 3.65 -8.03
C ALA A 98 -14.98 4.49 -7.60
N LEU A 99 -13.78 4.07 -8.00
CA LEU A 99 -12.55 4.78 -7.65
C LEU A 99 -12.68 6.28 -7.92
N CYS A 100 -12.70 7.06 -6.84
CA CYS A 100 -13.19 8.44 -6.82
C CYS A 100 -12.11 9.48 -6.51
N HIS A 101 -10.93 9.03 -6.07
CA HIS A 101 -9.78 9.88 -5.77
C HIS A 101 -8.57 9.46 -6.59
N THR A 102 -7.62 10.38 -6.75
CA THR A 102 -6.37 10.10 -7.44
C THR A 102 -5.51 9.16 -6.62
N THR A 103 -4.98 8.12 -7.24
CA THR A 103 -4.12 7.15 -6.54
C THR A 103 -2.63 7.51 -6.57
N GLY A 104 -2.22 8.38 -7.49
CA GLY A 104 -0.80 8.64 -7.75
C GLY A 104 -0.06 7.47 -8.40
N ILE A 105 -0.70 6.31 -8.54
CA ILE A 105 -0.09 5.09 -9.11
C ILE A 105 0.17 5.29 -10.58
N ASN A 106 1.36 4.88 -11.00
CA ASN A 106 1.73 4.87 -12.39
C ASN A 106 0.80 3.93 -13.19
N GLY A 107 0.18 4.46 -14.24
CA GLY A 107 -0.78 3.74 -15.07
C GLY A 107 -0.26 2.45 -15.71
N THR A 108 1.06 2.28 -15.88
CA THR A 108 1.63 1.03 -16.41
C THR A 108 1.37 -0.16 -15.50
N PHE A 109 1.09 0.05 -14.22
CA PHE A 109 0.77 -1.04 -13.29
C PHE A 109 -0.71 -1.44 -13.30
N LYS A 110 -1.50 -0.99 -14.29
CA LYS A 110 -2.92 -1.39 -14.49
C LYS A 110 -3.72 -1.37 -13.19
N TYR A 111 -3.74 -0.20 -12.55
CA TYR A 111 -4.40 -0.06 -11.26
C TYR A 111 -5.92 0.04 -11.40
N ASN A 112 -6.62 -0.38 -10.35
CA ASN A 112 -8.06 -0.16 -10.16
C ASN A 112 -8.36 -0.10 -8.66
N GLY A 113 -9.61 0.16 -8.28
CA GLY A 113 -9.98 0.25 -6.88
C GLY A 113 -11.41 0.70 -6.69
N PHE A 114 -11.68 1.17 -5.49
CA PHE A 114 -12.96 1.74 -5.09
C PHE A 114 -12.75 2.72 -3.93
N CYS A 115 -13.78 3.50 -3.65
CA CYS A 115 -13.86 4.35 -2.49
C CYS A 115 -14.92 3.85 -1.52
N TRP A 116 -14.74 4.17 -0.25
CA TRP A 116 -15.80 4.08 0.76
C TRP A 116 -16.94 5.08 0.45
N ASP A 117 -18.04 4.96 1.19
CA ASP A 117 -19.10 5.98 1.14
C ASP A 117 -18.57 7.35 1.61
N GLU A 118 -19.36 8.42 1.43
CA GLU A 118 -18.89 9.75 1.82
C GLU A 118 -18.62 9.93 3.32
N THR A 119 -19.33 9.19 4.17
CA THR A 119 -19.17 9.28 5.62
C THR A 119 -17.84 8.66 6.04
N ASP A 120 -17.55 7.46 5.56
CA ASP A 120 -16.30 6.75 5.84
C ASP A 120 -15.10 7.30 5.10
N ASP A 121 -15.30 8.02 3.99
CA ASP A 121 -14.22 8.76 3.33
C ASP A 121 -13.77 9.95 4.19
N LYS A 122 -14.70 10.65 4.86
CA LYS A 122 -14.44 11.91 5.60
C LYS A 122 -14.28 11.76 7.11
N THR A 123 -14.69 10.63 7.68
CA THR A 123 -14.63 10.41 9.14
C THR A 123 -13.18 10.41 9.66
N SER A 124 -12.97 10.91 10.87
CA SER A 124 -11.62 11.02 11.43
C SER A 124 -11.61 10.86 12.94
N ALA A 125 -10.79 9.95 13.44
CA ALA A 125 -10.51 9.79 14.87
C ALA A 125 -9.82 11.02 15.50
N TRP A 126 -9.36 11.96 14.67
CA TRP A 126 -8.75 13.21 15.09
C TRP A 126 -9.75 14.36 15.23
N SER A 127 -11.01 14.15 14.84
CA SER A 127 -12.08 15.14 15.01
C SER A 127 -12.47 15.28 16.48
N ASP A 128 -12.71 16.52 16.93
CA ASP A 128 -13.28 16.77 18.25
C ASP A 128 -14.64 16.09 18.44
N ALA A 129 -15.47 16.07 17.39
CA ALA A 129 -16.76 15.39 17.37
C ALA A 129 -16.66 13.86 17.39
N GLY A 130 -15.46 13.34 17.12
CA GLY A 130 -15.15 11.93 17.02
C GLY A 130 -15.43 11.33 15.65
N GLY A 131 -14.78 10.19 15.40
CA GLY A 131 -14.82 9.51 14.12
C GLY A 131 -13.92 8.29 14.06
N TRP A 132 -13.94 7.64 12.91
CA TRP A 132 -13.19 6.42 12.62
C TRP A 132 -11.99 6.72 11.71
N HIS A 133 -10.97 5.87 11.75
CA HIS A 133 -9.81 5.99 10.87
C HIS A 133 -9.35 4.58 10.48
N PRO A 134 -9.13 4.28 9.19
CA PRO A 134 -8.76 2.95 8.74
C PRO A 134 -7.24 2.73 8.79
N GLN A 135 -6.80 1.50 9.03
CA GLN A 135 -5.38 1.16 9.15
C GLN A 135 -5.07 -0.19 8.45
N GLY A 136 -5.70 -1.28 8.90
CA GLY A 136 -5.43 -2.64 8.42
C GLY A 136 -6.33 -3.09 7.26
N PHE A 137 -5.79 -3.87 6.32
CA PHE A 137 -6.48 -4.29 5.09
C PHE A 137 -6.19 -5.74 4.75
N THR A 138 -7.23 -6.50 4.43
CA THR A 138 -7.16 -7.88 3.89
C THR A 138 -8.36 -8.13 2.98
N ALA A 139 -8.42 -9.30 2.34
CA ALA A 139 -9.51 -9.64 1.44
C ALA A 139 -9.69 -11.15 1.32
N SER A 140 -10.71 -11.56 0.56
CA SER A 140 -11.06 -12.97 0.33
C SER A 140 -9.95 -13.79 -0.32
N HIS A 141 -8.99 -13.15 -1.02
CA HIS A 141 -7.80 -13.83 -1.55
C HIS A 141 -6.79 -14.21 -0.47
N ASP A 142 -6.78 -13.52 0.67
CA ASP A 142 -6.04 -13.97 1.84
C ASP A 142 -6.81 -15.09 2.55
N ALA A 143 -8.15 -15.09 2.50
CA ALA A 143 -8.97 -16.09 3.16
C ALA A 143 -8.85 -17.47 2.50
N ASP A 144 -9.01 -17.49 1.18
CA ASP A 144 -9.06 -18.69 0.35
C ASP A 144 -8.25 -18.48 -0.94
N ALA A 145 -7.52 -19.52 -1.36
CA ALA A 145 -6.64 -19.47 -2.52
C ALA A 145 -7.38 -19.23 -3.86
N SER A 146 -8.69 -19.49 -3.92
CA SER A 146 -9.53 -19.16 -5.08
C SER A 146 -9.65 -17.65 -5.32
N GLY A 147 -9.40 -16.82 -4.29
CA GLY A 147 -9.63 -15.38 -4.35
C GLY A 147 -11.00 -14.94 -3.87
N THR A 148 -11.88 -15.89 -3.52
CA THR A 148 -13.28 -15.64 -3.18
C THR A 148 -13.69 -16.38 -1.92
N VAL A 149 -14.67 -15.85 -1.22
CA VAL A 149 -15.38 -16.54 -0.14
C VAL A 149 -16.85 -16.60 -0.53
N ASP A 150 -17.44 -17.79 -0.47
CA ASP A 150 -18.79 -18.09 -0.96
C ASP A 150 -19.02 -17.69 -2.43
N GLY A 151 -17.97 -17.63 -3.25
CA GLY A 151 -18.03 -17.19 -4.65
C GLY A 151 -18.02 -15.66 -4.85
N HIS A 152 -17.78 -14.89 -3.78
CA HIS A 152 -17.75 -13.43 -3.80
C HIS A 152 -16.37 -12.86 -3.49
N HIS A 153 -16.04 -11.72 -4.10
CA HIS A 153 -14.85 -10.94 -3.76
C HIS A 153 -15.17 -10.01 -2.59
N LEU A 154 -14.62 -10.35 -1.43
CA LEU A 154 -14.84 -9.63 -0.19
C LEU A 154 -13.56 -8.92 0.25
N TYR A 155 -13.70 -7.72 0.80
CA TYR A 155 -12.61 -6.86 1.25
C TYR A 155 -12.89 -6.43 2.68
N MET A 156 -11.86 -6.42 3.52
CA MET A 156 -11.97 -6.02 4.92
C MET A 156 -10.98 -4.92 5.26
N ALA A 157 -11.47 -3.90 5.96
CA ALA A 157 -10.64 -2.84 6.53
C ALA A 157 -10.90 -2.72 8.03
N SER A 158 -9.85 -2.69 8.85
CA SER A 158 -9.95 -2.37 10.27
C SER A 158 -9.94 -0.85 10.47
N TRP A 159 -10.63 -0.40 11.52
CA TRP A 159 -10.74 1.01 11.87
C TRP A 159 -10.68 1.19 13.37
N TYR A 160 -9.99 2.23 13.81
CA TYR A 160 -10.04 2.68 15.21
C TYR A 160 -10.88 3.94 15.36
N TYR A 161 -11.50 4.10 16.53
CA TYR A 161 -12.32 5.26 16.88
C TYR A 161 -11.56 6.22 17.79
N GLY A 162 -11.72 7.52 17.56
CA GLY A 162 -11.26 8.58 18.46
C GLY A 162 -12.32 9.66 18.64
N ALA A 163 -12.24 10.42 19.74
CA ALA A 163 -13.10 11.56 20.04
C ALA A 163 -12.49 12.45 21.15
N GLY A 164 -12.72 13.76 21.09
CA GLY A 164 -12.32 14.69 22.15
C GLY A 164 -10.82 14.65 22.47
N GLY A 165 -9.98 14.55 21.44
CA GLY A 165 -8.52 14.45 21.57
C GLY A 165 -7.99 13.09 22.06
N LYS A 166 -8.86 12.12 22.33
CA LYS A 166 -8.48 10.73 22.65
C LYS A 166 -8.64 9.85 21.43
N ARG A 167 -7.69 8.95 21.21
CA ARG A 167 -7.71 7.96 20.12
C ARG A 167 -7.86 6.56 20.68
N ASN A 168 -8.08 5.59 19.79
CA ASN A 168 -7.93 4.15 20.07
C ASN A 168 -8.91 3.68 21.16
N LEU A 169 -10.12 4.22 21.09
CA LEU A 169 -11.16 3.99 22.08
C LEU A 169 -11.96 2.72 21.78
N LYS A 170 -12.05 2.35 20.50
CA LYS A 170 -12.76 1.19 19.97
C LYS A 170 -12.13 0.77 18.64
N ALA A 171 -12.28 -0.50 18.26
CA ALA A 171 -12.01 -0.95 16.90
C ALA A 171 -13.24 -1.59 16.24
N ARG A 172 -13.30 -1.51 14.91
CA ARG A 172 -14.29 -2.20 14.07
C ARG A 172 -13.62 -2.72 12.79
N VAL A 173 -14.31 -3.62 12.10
CA VAL A 173 -13.97 -4.04 10.74
C VAL A 173 -15.14 -3.72 9.80
N SER A 174 -14.85 -3.11 8.66
CA SER A 174 -15.80 -3.00 7.56
C SER A 174 -15.62 -4.20 6.63
N ILE A 175 -16.71 -4.90 6.30
CA ILE A 175 -16.69 -6.02 5.34
C ILE A 175 -17.47 -5.59 4.11
N LEU A 176 -16.80 -5.56 2.96
CA LEU A 176 -17.32 -5.05 1.70
C LEU A 176 -17.34 -6.15 0.63
N GLU A 177 -18.40 -6.21 -0.16
CA GLU A 177 -18.45 -6.93 -1.42
C GLU A 177 -18.24 -5.96 -2.58
N SER A 178 -17.36 -6.33 -3.52
CA SER A 178 -17.20 -5.61 -4.79
C SER A 178 -17.55 -6.51 -5.96
N THR A 179 -18.46 -6.05 -6.81
CA THR A 179 -18.74 -6.67 -8.13
C THR A 179 -18.00 -5.95 -9.27
N GLY A 180 -17.16 -4.96 -8.93
CA GLY A 180 -16.54 -4.03 -9.87
C GLY A 180 -17.49 -2.94 -10.40
N LYS A 181 -18.78 -3.01 -10.08
CA LYS A 181 -19.80 -1.99 -10.44
C LYS A 181 -20.69 -1.58 -9.27
N ASP A 182 -20.75 -2.40 -8.23
CA ASP A 182 -21.47 -2.14 -6.98
C ASP A 182 -20.59 -2.54 -5.81
N TRP A 183 -20.68 -1.77 -4.71
CA TRP A 183 -19.84 -1.87 -3.53
C TRP A 183 -20.70 -1.78 -2.27
N SER A 184 -21.21 -2.91 -1.80
CA SER A 184 -22.04 -2.95 -0.59
C SER A 184 -21.20 -3.35 0.62
N TYR A 185 -21.41 -2.73 1.77
CA TYR A 185 -20.70 -3.10 2.98
C TYR A 185 -21.44 -2.79 4.27
N GLY A 186 -20.92 -3.37 5.36
CA GLY A 186 -21.39 -3.15 6.73
C GLY A 186 -20.25 -3.16 7.75
N HIS A 187 -20.52 -2.64 8.95
CA HIS A 187 -19.53 -2.46 10.00
C HIS A 187 -19.72 -3.42 11.18
N VAL A 188 -18.67 -4.17 11.51
CA VAL A 188 -18.64 -5.14 12.60
C VAL A 188 -17.81 -4.58 13.75
N LEU A 189 -18.40 -4.41 14.94
CA LEU A 189 -17.65 -4.02 16.12
C LEU A 189 -16.73 -5.16 16.56
N LEU A 190 -15.45 -4.88 16.81
CA LEU A 190 -14.58 -5.85 17.47
C LEU A 190 -14.84 -5.82 18.98
N VAL A 191 -15.04 -6.99 19.58
CA VAL A 191 -15.36 -7.13 21.00
C VAL A 191 -14.51 -8.20 21.67
N ARG A 192 -14.32 -8.10 22.99
CA ARG A 192 -13.77 -9.18 23.81
C ARG A 192 -14.88 -9.82 24.66
N PRO A 193 -14.89 -11.15 24.79
CA PRO A 193 -15.81 -11.84 25.70
C PRO A 193 -15.49 -11.53 27.16
N THR A 194 -16.51 -11.55 28.02
CA THR A 194 -16.41 -11.35 29.48
C THR A 194 -17.36 -12.29 30.23
N GLY A 195 -17.03 -12.63 31.48
CA GLY A 195 -17.85 -13.53 32.31
C GLY A 195 -17.57 -15.00 32.03
N SER A 196 -18.62 -15.81 32.01
CA SER A 196 -18.54 -17.28 31.89
C SER A 196 -19.48 -17.84 30.83
N ARG A 197 -19.34 -19.12 30.50
CA ARG A 197 -20.33 -19.81 29.64
C ARG A 197 -21.75 -19.72 30.20
N ALA A 198 -21.91 -19.74 31.52
CA ALA A 198 -23.22 -19.69 32.19
C ALA A 198 -23.81 -18.27 32.24
N ASP A 199 -22.97 -17.26 32.40
CA ASP A 199 -23.36 -15.85 32.32
C ASP A 199 -22.48 -15.07 31.33
N PRO A 200 -22.77 -15.19 30.02
CA PRO A 200 -21.92 -14.64 28.99
C PRO A 200 -22.16 -13.15 28.79
N GLY A 201 -21.07 -12.40 28.61
CA GLY A 201 -21.07 -11.00 28.21
C GLY A 201 -19.96 -10.68 27.21
N PHE A 202 -19.92 -9.44 26.74
CA PHE A 202 -18.82 -8.91 25.94
C PHE A 202 -18.72 -7.39 26.10
N THR A 203 -17.55 -6.84 25.81
CA THR A 203 -17.31 -5.39 25.78
C THR A 203 -16.44 -5.02 24.58
N THR A 204 -16.42 -3.73 24.20
CA THR A 204 -15.57 -3.24 23.09
C THR A 204 -14.11 -3.65 23.31
N VAL A 205 -13.43 -4.05 22.24
CA VAL A 205 -11.96 -3.99 22.25
C VAL A 205 -11.57 -2.51 22.27
N GLY A 206 -10.62 -2.18 23.12
CA GLY A 206 -10.35 -0.84 23.58
C GLY A 206 -9.58 -0.96 24.88
N ASN A 207 -8.46 -0.24 24.97
CA ASN A 207 -7.48 -0.26 26.07
C ASN A 207 -7.55 -1.55 26.91
N ILE A 208 -7.03 -2.65 26.34
CA ILE A 208 -7.12 -4.01 26.89
C ILE A 208 -6.41 -4.13 28.26
N GLN A 209 -5.72 -3.09 28.74
CA GLN A 209 -5.02 -3.10 30.02
C GLN A 209 -5.60 -2.07 31.03
N PRO A 210 -5.79 -2.44 32.32
CA PRO A 210 -6.28 -1.55 33.38
C PRO A 210 -5.40 -0.32 33.68
N ASP A 211 -4.19 -0.27 33.12
CA ASP A 211 -3.15 0.74 33.32
C ASP A 211 -2.96 1.67 32.10
N GLY A 212 -3.72 1.49 31.01
CA GLY A 212 -3.85 2.47 29.94
C GLY A 212 -2.84 2.37 28.78
N PHE A 213 -2.21 1.21 28.58
CA PHE A 213 -1.13 1.04 27.59
C PHE A 213 -1.47 0.17 26.37
N GLY A 214 -2.75 -0.10 26.12
CA GLY A 214 -3.23 -0.71 24.87
C GLY A 214 -3.56 0.35 23.84
N ASP A 215 -2.71 0.51 22.84
CA ASP A 215 -3.02 1.31 21.67
C ASP A 215 -3.94 0.49 20.77
N GLU A 216 -5.27 0.52 20.98
CA GLU A 216 -6.24 -0.15 20.09
C GLU A 216 -6.33 0.62 18.75
N HIS A 217 -5.23 0.62 18.01
CA HIS A 217 -5.08 1.29 16.73
C HIS A 217 -5.56 0.40 15.56
N ALA A 218 -5.65 -0.92 15.79
CA ALA A 218 -6.04 -1.91 14.79
C ALA A 218 -5.27 -1.74 13.46
N ASP A 219 -3.96 -1.64 13.58
CA ASP A 219 -2.93 -1.37 12.56
C ASP A 219 -3.00 -2.29 11.35
N GLY A 220 -2.87 -3.60 11.56
CA GLY A 220 -2.71 -4.57 10.48
C GLY A 220 -3.75 -5.68 10.53
N MET A 221 -4.08 -6.29 9.38
CA MET A 221 -5.10 -7.33 9.36
C MET A 221 -4.84 -8.42 8.32
N VAL A 222 -5.11 -9.68 8.68
CA VAL A 222 -5.07 -10.84 7.78
C VAL A 222 -6.30 -11.71 8.00
N TRP A 223 -7.02 -12.03 6.94
CA TRP A 223 -8.08 -13.04 6.95
C TRP A 223 -7.51 -14.34 6.39
N TYR A 224 -7.51 -15.43 7.17
CA TYR A 224 -7.07 -16.75 6.71
C TYR A 224 -8.05 -17.84 7.14
N GLY A 225 -8.65 -18.54 6.16
CA GLY A 225 -9.73 -19.50 6.43
C GLY A 225 -10.90 -18.83 7.15
N ASN A 226 -11.27 -19.33 8.33
CA ASN A 226 -12.29 -18.72 9.18
C ASN A 226 -11.73 -17.71 10.20
N ARG A 227 -10.42 -17.46 10.21
CA ARG A 227 -9.78 -16.62 11.23
C ARG A 227 -9.47 -15.24 10.70
N LEU A 228 -9.66 -14.24 11.54
CA LEU A 228 -9.20 -12.88 11.29
C LEU A 228 -8.16 -12.52 12.36
N PHE A 229 -6.98 -12.12 11.91
CA PHE A 229 -5.88 -11.66 12.73
C PHE A 229 -5.83 -10.14 12.62
N VAL A 230 -5.85 -9.44 13.75
CA VAL A 230 -5.77 -7.98 13.80
C VAL A 230 -4.62 -7.60 14.72
N ALA A 231 -3.66 -6.88 14.16
CA ALA A 231 -2.53 -6.33 14.89
C ALA A 231 -2.82 -4.90 15.34
N ASP A 232 -2.26 -4.48 16.46
CA ASP A 232 -2.42 -3.12 17.01
C ASP A 232 -1.07 -2.50 17.46
N GLY A 233 0.02 -2.95 16.83
CA GLY A 233 1.38 -2.50 17.10
C GLY A 233 2.05 -3.30 18.20
N GLY A 234 1.38 -3.48 19.35
CA GLY A 234 1.92 -4.20 20.52
C GLY A 234 1.41 -5.63 20.66
N ASP A 235 0.26 -5.91 20.08
CA ASP A 235 -0.45 -7.15 20.27
C ASP A 235 -1.08 -7.66 18.96
N LEU A 236 -1.39 -8.96 18.95
CA LEU A 236 -2.02 -9.69 17.85
C LEU A 236 -3.29 -10.35 18.38
N GLN A 237 -4.42 -9.81 17.95
CA GLN A 237 -5.75 -10.27 18.29
C GLN A 237 -6.23 -11.28 17.25
N ILE A 238 -6.92 -12.32 17.69
CA ILE A 238 -7.43 -13.38 16.82
C ILE A 238 -8.93 -13.52 17.03
N TYR A 239 -9.66 -13.55 15.92
CA TYR A 239 -11.11 -13.68 15.85
C TYR A 239 -11.49 -14.88 14.99
N ASP A 240 -12.67 -15.43 15.23
CA ASP A 240 -13.24 -16.52 14.45
C ASP A 240 -14.54 -16.06 13.78
N LEU A 241 -14.52 -15.96 12.45
CA LEU A 241 -15.64 -15.50 11.64
C LEU A 241 -16.84 -16.47 11.66
N ASN A 242 -16.66 -17.72 12.12
CA ASN A 242 -17.79 -18.60 12.42
C ASN A 242 -18.61 -18.12 13.61
N HIS A 243 -18.05 -17.23 14.44
CA HIS A 243 -18.72 -16.59 15.58
C HIS A 243 -19.00 -15.11 15.32
N LEU A 244 -19.11 -14.70 14.05
CA LEU A 244 -19.60 -13.39 13.69
C LEU A 244 -21.09 -13.27 14.05
N TRP A 245 -21.42 -12.29 14.87
CA TRP A 245 -22.75 -12.16 15.47
C TRP A 245 -23.54 -11.01 14.87
N LYS A 246 -24.84 -11.20 14.71
CA LYS A 246 -25.85 -10.15 14.71
C LYS A 246 -26.39 -9.98 16.14
N VAL A 247 -26.36 -8.74 16.64
CA VAL A 247 -26.94 -8.39 17.96
C VAL A 247 -28.44 -8.10 17.85
N LYS A 248 -29.16 -8.15 18.98
CA LYS A 248 -30.62 -7.94 18.99
C LYS A 248 -31.03 -6.47 18.86
N SER A 249 -30.21 -5.56 19.38
CA SER A 249 -30.54 -4.13 19.41
C SER A 249 -29.36 -3.28 18.96
N VAL A 250 -29.67 -2.22 18.19
CA VAL A 250 -28.70 -1.21 17.76
C VAL A 250 -28.85 0.00 18.67
N GLY A 251 -27.89 0.21 19.56
CA GLY A 251 -27.88 1.30 20.53
C GLY A 251 -26.50 1.49 21.16
N GLY A 252 -26.34 2.52 21.99
CA GLY A 252 -25.03 2.90 22.51
C GLY A 252 -24.38 1.93 23.50
N ALA A 253 -25.18 1.06 24.13
CA ALA A 253 -24.70 0.04 25.05
C ALA A 253 -23.86 -1.04 24.33
N THR A 254 -23.03 -1.75 25.10
CA THR A 254 -22.27 -2.92 24.62
C THR A 254 -22.40 -4.04 25.63
N GLY A 255 -22.67 -5.25 25.16
CA GLY A 255 -22.75 -6.46 25.98
C GLY A 255 -24.13 -7.10 25.96
N ILE A 256 -24.37 -7.97 26.94
CA ILE A 256 -25.58 -8.79 27.08
C ILE A 256 -26.29 -8.42 28.38
N ASN A 257 -27.59 -8.18 28.30
CA ASN A 257 -28.49 -8.02 29.45
C ASN A 257 -29.68 -8.97 29.28
N GLY A 258 -29.76 -10.00 30.14
CA GLY A 258 -30.72 -11.10 29.95
C GLY A 258 -30.45 -11.82 28.62
N THR A 259 -31.36 -11.68 27.65
CA THR A 259 -31.15 -12.17 26.28
C THR A 259 -30.97 -11.05 25.26
N ASP A 260 -31.03 -9.79 25.67
CA ASP A 260 -30.83 -8.65 24.79
C ASP A 260 -29.34 -8.34 24.66
N SER A 261 -28.89 -8.08 23.43
CA SER A 261 -27.50 -7.74 23.12
C SER A 261 -27.42 -6.45 22.34
N SER A 262 -26.31 -5.73 22.52
CA SER A 262 -26.00 -4.48 21.82
C SER A 262 -24.49 -4.34 21.59
N ALA A 263 -24.10 -3.63 20.53
CA ALA A 263 -22.70 -3.48 20.11
C ALA A 263 -22.36 -2.04 19.72
N SER A 264 -22.57 -1.08 20.62
CA SER A 264 -22.20 0.33 20.46
C SER A 264 -22.55 0.92 19.07
N TYR A 265 -23.84 0.93 18.77
CA TYR A 265 -24.43 1.36 17.48
C TYR A 265 -24.12 0.48 16.27
N HIS A 266 -23.46 -0.67 16.46
CA HIS A 266 -23.26 -1.65 15.39
C HIS A 266 -24.35 -2.72 15.43
N GLN A 267 -24.71 -3.22 14.25
CA GLN A 267 -25.62 -4.36 14.09
C GLN A 267 -24.90 -5.70 14.27
N TRP A 268 -23.58 -5.71 14.13
CA TRP A 268 -22.75 -6.91 14.25
C TRP A 268 -21.60 -6.72 15.21
N ALA A 269 -21.19 -7.82 15.82
CA ALA A 269 -20.03 -7.90 16.69
C ALA A 269 -19.21 -9.15 16.37
N LEU A 270 -17.90 -9.06 16.52
CA LEU A 270 -16.98 -10.18 16.33
C LEU A 270 -16.13 -10.37 17.60
N PRO A 271 -16.33 -11.46 18.35
CA PRO A 271 -15.63 -11.69 19.60
C PRO A 271 -14.23 -12.27 19.39
N MET A 272 -13.25 -11.73 20.12
CA MET A 272 -11.89 -12.25 20.17
C MET A 272 -11.85 -13.65 20.80
N ILE A 273 -11.11 -14.56 20.18
CA ILE A 273 -10.90 -15.95 20.63
C ILE A 273 -9.52 -16.19 21.24
N ALA A 274 -8.52 -15.40 20.84
CA ALA A 274 -7.16 -15.48 21.38
C ALA A 274 -6.40 -14.17 21.17
N HIS A 275 -5.31 -14.02 21.91
CA HIS A 275 -4.51 -12.80 21.97
C HIS A 275 -3.04 -13.15 22.23
N TYR A 276 -2.13 -12.50 21.51
CA TYR A 276 -0.68 -12.61 21.70
C TYR A 276 -0.06 -11.22 21.86
N SER A 277 1.00 -11.11 22.64
CA SER A 277 1.74 -9.86 22.88
C SER A 277 3.17 -9.97 22.36
N THR A 278 3.71 -8.90 21.81
CA THR A 278 5.13 -8.79 21.42
C THR A 278 6.05 -8.55 22.63
N ARG A 279 5.48 -8.29 23.80
CA ARG A 279 6.15 -8.05 25.08
C ARG A 279 5.95 -9.21 26.04
N THR A 280 6.94 -9.54 26.85
CA THR A 280 6.79 -10.45 28.00
C THR A 280 5.89 -9.85 29.08
N LYS A 281 5.32 -10.68 29.96
CA LYS A 281 4.48 -10.21 31.08
C LYS A 281 5.26 -9.33 32.04
N ALA A 282 6.53 -9.67 32.31
CA ALA A 282 7.41 -8.87 33.14
C ALA A 282 7.67 -7.47 32.55
N GLN A 283 7.82 -7.35 31.22
CA GLN A 283 7.98 -6.05 30.56
C GLN A 283 6.72 -5.19 30.66
N GLN A 284 5.53 -5.78 30.45
CA GLN A 284 4.26 -5.08 30.62
C GLN A 284 4.08 -4.60 32.07
N ASP A 285 4.27 -5.49 33.04
CA ASP A 285 4.10 -5.21 34.46
C ASP A 285 5.16 -4.24 35.04
N SER A 286 6.26 -3.99 34.31
CA SER A 286 7.41 -3.22 34.82
C SER A 286 7.15 -1.72 35.04
N GLY A 287 6.08 -1.15 34.46
CA GLY A 287 5.83 0.29 34.59
C GLY A 287 6.87 1.18 33.88
N ASN A 288 7.83 0.61 33.13
CA ASN A 288 8.90 1.35 32.47
C ASN A 288 8.56 1.75 31.02
N PRO A 289 8.49 3.05 30.69
CA PRO A 289 8.19 3.52 29.35
C PRO A 289 9.11 3.07 28.22
N SER A 290 10.38 2.79 28.52
CA SER A 290 11.29 2.28 27.50
C SER A 290 10.96 0.85 27.05
N ASN A 291 10.22 0.08 27.85
CA ASN A 291 9.77 -1.27 27.52
C ASN A 291 8.46 -1.28 26.71
N TRP A 292 7.95 -0.10 26.39
CA TRP A 292 6.73 0.11 25.59
C TRP A 292 7.05 0.72 24.23
N ALA A 293 8.27 1.21 24.06
CA ALA A 293 8.74 1.67 22.78
C ALA A 293 8.97 0.47 21.87
N CYS A 294 8.42 0.60 20.69
CA CYS A 294 8.57 -0.29 19.57
C CYS A 294 10.01 -0.21 19.00
N ASP A 295 11.00 -0.58 19.82
CA ASP A 295 12.42 -0.61 19.48
C ASP A 295 12.84 -2.01 19.01
N GLY A 296 13.97 -2.16 18.30
CA GLY A 296 14.42 -3.43 17.69
C GLY A 296 14.65 -4.62 18.65
N ARG A 297 14.15 -4.57 19.89
CA ARG A 297 14.03 -5.69 20.84
C ARG A 297 12.57 -6.17 21.03
N ILE A 298 11.58 -5.43 20.52
CA ILE A 298 10.15 -5.72 20.61
C ILE A 298 9.58 -5.61 19.19
N ALA A 299 8.92 -6.68 18.72
CA ALA A 299 8.29 -6.63 17.40
C ALA A 299 7.18 -5.58 17.37
N CYS A 300 7.11 -4.81 16.28
CA CYS A 300 6.05 -3.85 16.04
C CYS A 300 5.16 -4.39 14.95
N LEU A 301 3.93 -4.70 15.32
CA LEU A 301 2.93 -5.21 14.39
C LEU A 301 2.12 -4.04 13.80
N SER A 302 2.83 -3.04 13.24
CA SER A 302 2.20 -1.85 12.63
C SER A 302 1.57 -2.16 11.26
N SER A 303 1.79 -3.36 10.74
CA SER A 303 1.10 -3.90 9.59
C SER A 303 1.11 -5.42 9.64
N LEU A 304 0.18 -6.04 8.91
CA LEU A 304 0.08 -7.50 8.83
C LEU A 304 -0.43 -7.92 7.46
N SER A 305 0.24 -8.85 6.80
CA SER A 305 -0.21 -9.44 5.53
C SER A 305 0.07 -10.94 5.49
N LEU A 306 -0.47 -11.62 4.48
CA LEU A 306 -0.34 -13.05 4.31
C LEU A 306 0.66 -13.36 3.19
N ASP A 307 1.63 -14.22 3.49
CA ASP A 307 2.47 -14.86 2.49
C ASP A 307 1.95 -16.29 2.24
N ARG A 308 1.30 -16.45 1.07
CA ARG A 308 0.82 -17.77 0.60
C ARG A 308 1.84 -18.50 -0.27
N SER A 309 2.98 -17.90 -0.60
CA SER A 309 4.04 -18.60 -1.34
C SER A 309 4.71 -19.69 -0.49
N ALA A 310 4.65 -19.55 0.84
CA ALA A 310 5.13 -20.54 1.78
C ALA A 310 4.09 -21.62 2.12
N THR A 311 4.56 -22.83 2.42
CA THR A 311 3.73 -23.91 2.95
C THR A 311 4.33 -24.45 4.27
N PRO A 312 3.60 -24.35 5.40
CA PRO A 312 2.34 -23.64 5.57
C PRO A 312 2.51 -22.12 5.38
N PRO A 313 1.43 -21.37 5.09
CA PRO A 313 1.48 -19.92 4.93
C PRO A 313 2.10 -19.20 6.14
N ARG A 314 2.58 -17.98 5.92
CA ARG A 314 3.23 -17.15 6.94
C ARG A 314 2.51 -15.81 7.07
N LEU A 315 2.46 -15.27 8.28
CA LEU A 315 2.15 -13.84 8.43
C LEU A 315 3.42 -13.04 8.15
N VAL A 316 3.27 -11.87 7.55
CA VAL A 316 4.34 -10.88 7.37
C VAL A 316 3.92 -9.62 8.12
N SER A 317 4.75 -9.11 9.01
CA SER A 317 4.50 -7.84 9.69
C SER A 317 5.60 -6.83 9.40
N GLY A 318 5.26 -5.54 9.43
CA GLY A 318 6.19 -4.44 9.26
C GLY A 318 6.11 -3.47 10.44
N ALA A 319 7.27 -2.94 10.84
CA ALA A 319 7.40 -1.96 11.91
C ALA A 319 7.42 -0.52 11.37
N TYR A 320 6.56 0.34 11.91
CA TYR A 320 6.64 1.77 11.64
C TYR A 320 7.93 2.37 12.19
N ARG A 321 8.59 3.23 11.39
CA ARG A 321 9.77 4.01 11.77
C ARG A 321 9.56 5.47 11.38
N SER A 322 9.66 6.38 12.35
CA SER A 322 9.53 7.81 12.08
C SER A 322 10.75 8.34 11.31
N ASN A 323 10.65 9.58 10.81
CA ASN A 323 11.74 10.21 10.06
C ASN A 323 12.94 10.58 10.95
N ASP A 324 12.70 10.75 12.25
CA ASP A 324 13.73 11.05 13.24
C ASP A 324 14.40 9.79 13.82
N ASP A 325 13.93 8.60 13.44
CA ASP A 325 14.51 7.31 13.85
C ASP A 325 15.46 6.81 12.75
N ASP A 326 16.77 6.85 12.99
CA ASP A 326 17.78 6.43 12.01
C ASP A 326 17.79 4.92 11.73
N ARG A 327 17.12 4.11 12.55
CA ARG A 327 17.06 2.66 12.36
C ARG A 327 16.26 2.27 11.11
N PRO A 328 16.55 1.12 10.52
CA PRO A 328 15.70 0.54 9.50
C PRO A 328 14.38 0.01 10.10
N ALA A 329 13.38 -0.18 9.24
CA ALA A 329 12.11 -0.80 9.62
C ALA A 329 12.23 -2.33 9.62
N ASP A 330 11.71 -2.98 10.64
CA ASP A 330 11.76 -4.44 10.74
C ASP A 330 10.61 -5.05 9.93
N VAL A 331 10.92 -6.07 9.14
CA VAL A 331 9.97 -6.88 8.36
C VAL A 331 10.12 -8.32 8.81
N ILE A 332 9.08 -8.86 9.46
CA ILE A 332 9.16 -10.10 10.23
C ILE A 332 8.15 -11.12 9.68
N ARG A 333 8.56 -12.38 9.56
CA ARG A 333 7.67 -13.49 9.17
C ARG A 333 7.37 -14.42 10.32
N TRP A 334 6.09 -14.73 10.53
CA TRP A 334 5.62 -15.56 11.62
C TRP A 334 5.02 -16.88 11.13
N PRO A 335 5.23 -17.99 11.86
CA PRO A 335 4.68 -19.29 11.50
C PRO A 335 3.19 -19.32 11.84
N LEU A 336 2.33 -19.04 10.87
CA LEU A 336 0.87 -18.94 11.05
C LEU A 336 0.27 -20.21 11.67
N ASP A 337 0.82 -21.39 11.38
CA ASP A 337 0.39 -22.68 11.91
C ASP A 337 0.61 -22.84 13.43
N GLN A 338 1.44 -21.98 14.04
CA GLN A 338 1.68 -21.97 15.49
C GLN A 338 0.87 -20.89 16.22
N ILE A 339 0.11 -20.07 15.49
CA ILE A 339 -0.66 -18.96 16.03
C ILE A 339 -2.15 -19.32 16.00
N GLY A 340 -2.78 -19.35 17.17
CA GLY A 340 -4.19 -19.68 17.24
C GLY A 340 -4.76 -19.75 18.63
N GLU A 341 -6.02 -20.18 18.68
CA GLU A 341 -6.70 -20.45 19.93
C GLU A 341 -6.03 -21.61 20.70
N GLY A 342 -5.88 -21.42 22.01
CA GLY A 342 -5.24 -22.41 22.87
C GLY A 342 -3.71 -22.44 22.76
N GLY A 343 -3.08 -21.45 22.11
CA GLY A 343 -1.64 -21.29 22.14
C GLY A 343 -1.13 -21.14 23.58
N THR A 344 -0.30 -22.06 24.04
CA THR A 344 0.31 -22.04 25.38
C THR A 344 1.80 -21.78 25.37
N ALA A 345 2.42 -21.73 24.18
CA ALA A 345 3.85 -21.57 23.99
C ALA A 345 4.15 -20.30 23.19
N ASP A 346 5.33 -19.74 23.45
CA ASP A 346 5.88 -18.63 22.69
C ASP A 346 6.08 -19.00 21.22
N VAL A 347 5.74 -18.07 20.33
CA VAL A 347 5.87 -18.23 18.87
C VAL A 347 7.03 -17.39 18.39
N HIS A 348 8.05 -18.05 17.83
CA HIS A 348 9.24 -17.39 17.32
C HIS A 348 9.09 -17.03 15.84
N ALA A 349 9.62 -15.87 15.44
CA ALA A 349 9.68 -15.50 14.04
C ALA A 349 10.53 -16.50 13.23
N THR A 350 10.12 -16.75 11.99
CA THR A 350 10.79 -17.65 11.04
C THR A 350 11.88 -16.98 10.24
N SER A 351 11.75 -15.68 9.97
CA SER A 351 12.75 -14.85 9.32
C SER A 351 12.47 -13.38 9.61
N ALA A 352 13.50 -12.54 9.55
CA ALA A 352 13.35 -11.09 9.71
C ALA A 352 14.35 -10.35 8.80
N TYR A 353 13.99 -9.13 8.42
CA TYR A 353 14.76 -8.26 7.54
C TYR A 353 14.64 -6.80 7.95
N ASN A 354 15.72 -6.06 7.78
CA ASN A 354 15.73 -4.61 7.90
C ASN A 354 15.46 -3.95 6.55
N ALA A 355 14.35 -3.23 6.45
CA ALA A 355 13.98 -2.39 5.32
C ALA A 355 14.50 -0.95 5.51
N PRO A 356 15.36 -0.45 4.60
CA PRO A 356 15.90 0.91 4.66
C PRO A 356 14.93 1.98 4.12
N VAL A 357 13.68 1.91 4.57
CA VAL A 357 12.59 2.85 4.24
C VAL A 357 12.11 3.53 5.52
N LYS A 358 11.51 4.72 5.39
CA LYS A 358 10.93 5.48 6.50
C LYS A 358 9.42 5.53 6.39
N GLN A 359 8.74 5.63 7.53
CA GLN A 359 7.28 5.60 7.63
C GLN A 359 6.68 4.34 6.99
N LEU A 360 7.27 3.16 7.25
CA LEU A 360 6.70 1.90 6.77
C LEU A 360 5.34 1.66 7.44
N GLN A 361 4.27 1.63 6.64
CA GLN A 361 2.90 1.41 7.10
C GLN A 361 2.28 0.10 6.59
N GLY A 362 2.95 -0.59 5.65
CA GLY A 362 2.44 -1.83 5.09
C GLY A 362 3.54 -2.63 4.42
N VAL A 363 3.50 -3.95 4.55
CA VAL A 363 4.42 -4.84 3.84
C VAL A 363 3.72 -6.14 3.45
N VAL A 364 4.01 -6.65 2.27
CA VAL A 364 3.55 -7.95 1.76
C VAL A 364 4.58 -8.55 0.81
N THR A 365 4.52 -9.86 0.56
CA THR A 365 5.38 -10.52 -0.41
C THR A 365 4.60 -11.39 -1.38
N ASP A 366 5.08 -11.47 -2.63
CA ASP A 366 4.62 -12.45 -3.62
C ASP A 366 5.42 -13.78 -3.58
N GLY A 367 6.36 -13.90 -2.63
CA GLY A 367 7.29 -15.02 -2.50
C GLY A 367 8.67 -14.79 -3.12
N THR A 368 8.79 -13.79 -4.02
CA THR A 368 10.07 -13.35 -4.58
C THR A 368 10.41 -11.94 -4.08
N HIS A 369 9.48 -11.01 -4.27
CA HIS A 369 9.61 -9.60 -3.92
C HIS A 369 8.82 -9.29 -2.65
N TYR A 370 9.35 -8.38 -1.84
CA TYR A 370 8.61 -7.67 -0.80
C TYR A 370 8.18 -6.33 -1.34
N TYR A 371 6.89 -6.02 -1.22
CA TYR A 371 6.31 -4.73 -1.50
C TYR A 371 6.03 -4.01 -0.20
N MET A 372 6.46 -2.76 -0.08
CA MET A 372 6.42 -1.98 1.15
C MET A 372 5.76 -0.62 0.90
N ALA A 373 4.66 -0.33 1.58
CA ALA A 373 4.04 0.98 1.59
C ALA A 373 4.78 1.87 2.60
N ALA A 374 5.46 2.89 2.10
CA ALA A 374 6.26 3.79 2.93
C ALA A 374 6.30 5.21 2.33
N GLN A 375 6.96 6.14 3.01
CA GLN A 375 7.17 7.48 2.45
C GLN A 375 7.99 7.40 1.16
N CYS A 376 7.70 8.26 0.19
CA CYS A 376 8.59 8.45 -0.96
C CYS A 376 9.87 9.19 -0.54
N ASP A 377 10.96 8.97 -1.27
CA ASP A 377 12.14 9.83 -1.12
C ASP A 377 11.81 11.28 -1.54
N PRO A 378 12.34 12.30 -0.83
CA PRO A 378 12.19 13.69 -1.21
C PRO A 378 12.59 13.94 -2.67
N GLY A 379 11.73 14.62 -3.42
CA GLY A 379 11.95 14.94 -4.84
C GLY A 379 11.59 13.81 -5.80
N TYR A 380 11.25 12.60 -5.34
CA TYR A 380 10.81 11.52 -6.23
C TYR A 380 9.60 11.96 -7.05
N MET A 381 9.70 11.89 -8.39
CA MET A 381 8.70 12.37 -9.35
C MET A 381 8.28 13.86 -9.15
N GLY A 382 9.12 14.68 -8.53
CA GLY A 382 8.83 16.10 -8.28
C GLY A 382 7.92 16.38 -7.08
N ASP A 383 7.75 15.43 -6.15
CA ASP A 383 7.13 15.70 -4.85
C ASP A 383 8.15 16.44 -3.97
N GLN A 384 7.95 17.74 -3.74
CA GLN A 384 8.98 18.60 -3.13
C GLN A 384 8.94 18.60 -1.60
N ASP A 385 7.81 18.23 -1.00
CA ASP A 385 7.65 18.20 0.45
C ASP A 385 6.97 16.91 0.89
N THR A 386 7.77 15.91 1.27
CA THR A 386 7.25 14.63 1.75
C THR A 386 6.67 14.73 3.16
N ALA A 387 6.81 15.88 3.85
CA ALA A 387 6.23 16.14 5.16
C ALA A 387 4.84 16.82 5.08
N ASP A 388 4.42 17.29 3.90
CA ASP A 388 3.09 17.88 3.70
C ASP A 388 1.98 16.83 3.85
N ARG A 389 0.90 17.22 4.55
CA ARG A 389 -0.29 16.37 4.70
C ARG A 389 -0.94 16.18 3.33
N GLY A 390 -0.90 14.96 2.82
CA GLY A 390 -1.47 14.60 1.52
C GLY A 390 -0.44 14.34 0.42
N SER A 391 0.85 14.45 0.71
CA SER A 391 1.91 13.97 -0.17
C SER A 391 1.74 12.48 -0.45
N LEU A 392 2.13 12.06 -1.66
CA LEU A 392 1.93 10.68 -2.09
C LEU A 392 2.88 9.75 -1.33
N SER A 393 2.39 8.57 -0.98
CA SER A 393 3.24 7.48 -0.49
C SER A 393 3.90 6.77 -1.68
N CYS A 394 4.80 5.85 -1.38
CA CYS A 394 5.45 5.00 -2.38
C CYS A 394 5.26 3.53 -2.02
N ILE A 395 5.06 2.71 -3.05
CA ILE A 395 5.31 1.27 -2.97
C ILE A 395 6.77 1.06 -3.32
N TRP A 396 7.54 0.62 -2.33
CA TRP A 396 8.91 0.14 -2.48
C TRP A 396 8.89 -1.34 -2.79
N GLN A 397 9.93 -1.82 -3.48
CA GLN A 397 10.15 -3.23 -3.73
C GLN A 397 11.60 -3.64 -3.46
N ALA A 398 11.78 -4.86 -2.98
CA ALA A 398 13.09 -5.51 -2.88
C ALA A 398 12.96 -7.03 -2.82
N GLU A 399 13.99 -7.73 -3.30
CA GLU A 399 14.21 -9.13 -2.94
C GLU A 399 15.07 -9.21 -1.66
N PRO A 400 15.01 -10.31 -0.90
CA PRO A 400 15.90 -10.54 0.23
C PRO A 400 17.39 -10.30 -0.10
N ASN A 401 18.05 -9.46 0.70
CA ASN A 401 19.45 -9.06 0.57
C ASN A 401 19.81 -8.29 -0.71
N GLN A 402 18.82 -7.77 -1.44
CA GLN A 402 19.03 -6.89 -2.60
C GLN A 402 18.76 -5.42 -2.26
N PRO A 403 19.22 -4.46 -3.09
CA PRO A 403 18.86 -3.05 -2.94
C PRO A 403 17.35 -2.83 -3.00
N VAL A 404 16.86 -1.85 -2.24
CA VAL A 404 15.47 -1.37 -2.37
C VAL A 404 15.33 -0.43 -3.55
N SER A 405 14.16 -0.43 -4.18
CA SER A 405 13.79 0.54 -5.22
C SER A 405 12.33 0.94 -5.11
N VAL A 406 11.98 2.15 -5.55
CA VAL A 406 10.57 2.54 -5.64
C VAL A 406 9.95 1.89 -6.89
N LEU A 407 8.88 1.13 -6.68
CA LEU A 407 8.07 0.56 -7.75
C LEU A 407 7.16 1.62 -8.38
N THR A 408 6.41 2.34 -7.55
CA THR A 408 5.48 3.39 -7.97
C THR A 408 5.12 4.28 -6.78
N ARG A 409 4.65 5.49 -7.05
CA ARG A 409 3.83 6.23 -6.08
C ARG A 409 2.53 5.50 -5.77
N SER A 410 1.91 5.84 -4.66
CA SER A 410 0.63 5.34 -4.16
C SER A 410 -0.12 6.44 -3.40
N PRO A 411 -1.40 6.22 -3.03
CA PRO A 411 -2.19 7.25 -2.35
C PRO A 411 -1.50 7.72 -1.07
N GLY A 412 -1.64 9.00 -0.72
CA GLY A 412 -1.02 9.54 0.50
C GLY A 412 -1.50 8.82 1.76
N TYR A 413 -0.56 8.53 2.66
CA TYR A 413 -0.76 7.69 3.84
C TYR A 413 -1.30 6.29 3.50
N THR A 414 -0.73 5.65 2.48
CA THR A 414 -0.98 4.22 2.20
C THR A 414 -0.58 3.41 3.43
N GLN A 415 -1.51 2.63 3.95
CA GLN A 415 -1.34 1.78 5.14
C GLN A 415 -1.03 0.35 4.71
N ASN A 416 -1.85 -0.60 5.15
CA ASN A 416 -1.63 -2.01 5.00
C ASN A 416 -1.77 -2.51 3.55
N LEU A 417 -1.01 -3.54 3.20
CA LEU A 417 -0.98 -4.16 1.87
C LEU A 417 -1.43 -5.63 1.95
N SER A 418 -1.90 -6.17 0.83
CA SER A 418 -2.27 -7.58 0.68
C SER A 418 -2.03 -8.04 -0.76
N PHE A 419 -1.69 -9.32 -0.98
CA PHE A 419 -1.32 -9.82 -2.31
C PHE A 419 -2.18 -11.01 -2.75
N ALA A 420 -2.82 -10.85 -3.91
CA ALA A 420 -3.71 -11.84 -4.50
C ALA A 420 -2.95 -12.74 -5.47
N HIS A 421 -2.37 -13.84 -4.96
CA HIS A 421 -1.59 -14.80 -5.77
C HIS A 421 -2.37 -15.44 -6.93
N ASN A 422 -3.69 -15.50 -6.87
CA ASN A 422 -4.52 -16.03 -7.95
C ASN A 422 -4.62 -15.09 -9.17
N SER A 423 -4.21 -13.83 -9.02
CA SER A 423 -4.30 -12.79 -10.06
C SER A 423 -3.03 -11.95 -10.21
N ASP A 424 -2.00 -12.24 -9.41
CA ASP A 424 -0.76 -11.47 -9.28
C ASP A 424 -0.99 -9.99 -8.96
N ARG A 425 -2.04 -9.68 -8.18
CA ARG A 425 -2.41 -8.29 -7.87
C ARG A 425 -2.00 -7.91 -6.45
N LEU A 426 -1.26 -6.82 -6.35
CA LEU A 426 -1.04 -6.11 -5.09
C LEU A 426 -2.26 -5.25 -4.79
N TRP A 427 -2.76 -5.30 -3.56
CA TRP A 427 -3.84 -4.48 -3.03
C TRP A 427 -3.35 -3.66 -1.84
N GLY A 428 -3.98 -2.51 -1.62
CA GLY A 428 -3.72 -1.68 -0.46
C GLY A 428 -4.81 -0.66 -0.23
N MET A 429 -4.73 0.06 0.88
CA MET A 429 -5.62 1.18 1.18
C MET A 429 -4.85 2.32 1.85
N ASN A 430 -5.46 3.50 1.94
CA ASN A 430 -4.89 4.64 2.65
C ASN A 430 -5.87 5.26 3.66
N GLU A 431 -5.33 6.04 4.60
CA GLU A 431 -6.09 6.59 5.73
C GLU A 431 -6.47 8.07 5.59
N LEU A 432 -5.94 8.77 4.57
CA LEU A 432 -6.11 10.20 4.37
C LEU A 432 -7.59 10.59 4.25
N ASP A 433 -8.10 11.30 5.26
CA ASP A 433 -9.47 11.76 5.34
C ASP A 433 -9.86 12.64 4.16
N GLY A 434 -10.98 12.30 3.51
CA GLY A 434 -11.49 12.94 2.30
C GLY A 434 -10.76 12.54 1.02
N SER A 435 -9.83 11.58 1.07
CA SER A 435 -9.10 11.07 -0.10
C SER A 435 -8.79 9.57 0.05
N ARG A 436 -9.72 8.79 0.62
CA ARG A 436 -9.53 7.37 0.89
C ARG A 436 -9.89 6.51 -0.29
N VAL A 437 -8.98 5.60 -0.64
CA VAL A 437 -9.19 4.58 -1.66
C VAL A 437 -8.72 3.23 -1.15
N VAL A 438 -9.42 2.20 -1.58
CA VAL A 438 -8.84 0.86 -1.73
C VAL A 438 -8.34 0.80 -3.15
N PHE A 439 -7.06 0.52 -3.34
CA PHE A 439 -6.44 0.42 -4.65
C PHE A 439 -5.82 -0.96 -4.84
N SER A 440 -5.47 -1.22 -6.09
CA SER A 440 -4.78 -2.42 -6.47
C SER A 440 -4.04 -2.22 -7.78
N LEU A 441 -2.99 -2.99 -8.02
CA LEU A 441 -2.11 -2.88 -9.18
C LEU A 441 -1.47 -4.24 -9.51
N LEU A 442 -0.94 -4.37 -10.73
CA LEU A 442 -0.12 -5.50 -11.18
C LEU A 442 1.36 -5.09 -11.04
N PRO A 443 2.05 -5.49 -9.96
CA PRO A 443 3.37 -4.95 -9.65
C PRO A 443 4.44 -5.35 -10.67
N ARG A 444 4.26 -6.47 -11.35
CA ARG A 444 5.19 -7.00 -12.36
C ARG A 444 4.90 -6.51 -13.78
N GLU A 445 3.89 -5.66 -14.00
CA GLU A 445 3.53 -5.24 -15.36
C GLU A 445 4.67 -4.45 -16.04
N ALA A 446 5.47 -3.71 -15.27
CA ALA A 446 6.64 -2.99 -15.78
C ALA A 446 7.73 -3.92 -16.33
N ASP A 447 7.81 -5.18 -15.90
CA ASP A 447 8.78 -6.16 -16.42
C ASP A 447 8.56 -6.46 -17.90
N ARG A 448 7.33 -6.25 -18.39
CA ARG A 448 6.96 -6.46 -19.79
C ARG A 448 7.34 -5.28 -20.68
N ALA A 449 7.87 -4.20 -20.11
CA ALA A 449 8.26 -3.03 -20.86
C ALA A 449 9.52 -3.29 -21.70
N VAL A 450 9.54 -2.69 -22.88
CA VAL A 450 10.64 -2.79 -23.85
C VAL A 450 11.33 -1.43 -23.99
N TYR A 451 12.56 -1.46 -24.48
CA TYR A 451 13.23 -0.27 -24.98
C TYR A 451 12.91 -0.12 -26.47
N LEU A 452 12.73 1.12 -26.91
CA LEU A 452 12.58 1.49 -28.32
C LEU A 452 13.89 2.11 -28.79
N SER A 453 14.75 1.31 -29.42
CA SER A 453 16.00 1.78 -30.00
C SER A 453 15.78 2.21 -31.44
N ASN A 454 16.23 3.41 -31.79
CA ASN A 454 16.15 3.90 -33.16
C ASN A 454 17.26 3.29 -34.04
N ASP A 455 16.92 2.85 -35.25
CA ASP A 455 17.89 2.18 -36.13
C ASP A 455 18.91 3.15 -36.76
N TYR A 456 18.62 4.46 -36.82
CA TYR A 456 19.56 5.48 -37.31
C TYR A 456 20.54 5.95 -36.23
N SER A 457 20.04 6.31 -35.04
CA SER A 457 20.87 6.90 -33.98
C SER A 457 21.41 5.89 -32.96
N ALA A 458 20.86 4.68 -32.91
CA ALA A 458 21.10 3.67 -31.85
C ALA A 458 20.80 4.18 -30.42
N LEU A 459 20.01 5.24 -30.31
CA LEU A 459 19.56 5.83 -29.05
C LEU A 459 18.14 5.36 -28.71
N CYS A 460 17.79 5.38 -27.42
CA CYS A 460 16.49 4.91 -26.95
C CYS A 460 15.50 6.07 -26.78
N ALA A 461 14.23 5.85 -27.15
CA ALA A 461 13.16 6.78 -26.82
C ALA A 461 12.95 6.83 -25.30
N GLY A 462 12.87 8.03 -24.74
CA GLY A 462 12.63 8.25 -23.32
C GLY A 462 11.93 9.56 -23.03
N VAL A 463 11.46 9.70 -21.79
CA VAL A 463 10.75 10.91 -21.34
C VAL A 463 11.62 11.88 -20.53
N GLY A 464 12.89 11.51 -20.30
CA GLY A 464 13.82 12.31 -19.52
C GLY A 464 13.37 12.45 -18.07
N ASN A 465 13.71 13.58 -17.45
CA ASN A 465 13.49 13.83 -16.01
C ASN A 465 12.19 14.58 -15.69
N LYS A 466 11.25 14.70 -16.64
CA LYS A 466 9.98 15.40 -16.43
C LYS A 466 8.81 14.46 -16.69
N ILE A 467 7.77 14.60 -15.87
CA ILE A 467 6.55 13.77 -15.94
C ILE A 467 5.28 14.61 -16.14
N THR A 468 5.39 15.91 -16.42
CA THR A 468 4.21 16.77 -16.63
C THR A 468 3.64 16.58 -18.03
N ASN A 469 2.32 16.71 -18.18
CA ASN A 469 1.68 16.69 -19.50
C ASN A 469 2.30 17.76 -20.41
N GLY A 470 2.58 17.40 -21.67
CA GLY A 470 3.25 18.28 -22.63
C GLY A 470 4.78 18.20 -22.57
N SER A 471 5.37 17.49 -21.61
CA SER A 471 6.80 17.25 -21.59
C SER A 471 7.23 16.44 -22.83
N PRO A 472 8.41 16.75 -23.41
CA PRO A 472 8.86 16.14 -24.65
C PRO A 472 9.17 14.65 -24.46
N VAL A 473 8.89 13.84 -25.48
CA VAL A 473 9.53 12.53 -25.66
C VAL A 473 10.79 12.75 -26.48
N ILE A 474 11.92 12.39 -25.93
CA ILE A 474 13.25 12.58 -26.52
C ILE A 474 13.90 11.23 -26.81
N GLN A 475 15.02 11.25 -27.52
CA GLN A 475 15.95 10.13 -27.52
C GLN A 475 17.11 10.41 -26.55
N TRP A 476 17.61 9.36 -25.90
CA TRP A 476 18.74 9.44 -24.99
C TRP A 476 19.63 8.21 -25.10
N GLY A 477 20.54 8.00 -24.15
CA GLY A 477 21.26 6.72 -24.06
C GLY A 477 20.28 5.54 -23.91
N CYS A 478 20.78 4.31 -24.02
CA CYS A 478 20.03 3.12 -23.65
C CYS A 478 20.66 2.56 -22.36
N ASN A 479 20.33 3.16 -21.21
CA ASN A 479 21.06 3.01 -19.95
C ASN A 479 20.29 2.26 -18.85
N LEU A 480 19.20 1.58 -19.23
CA LEU A 480 18.30 0.82 -18.36
C LEU A 480 17.42 1.68 -17.42
N ALA A 481 17.36 3.00 -17.63
CA ALA A 481 16.48 3.85 -16.85
C ALA A 481 14.99 3.61 -17.16
N GLN A 482 14.14 3.73 -16.14
CA GLN A 482 12.68 3.56 -16.28
C GLN A 482 12.06 4.54 -17.28
N ASP A 483 12.67 5.72 -17.47
CA ASP A 483 12.18 6.72 -18.42
C ASP A 483 12.37 6.32 -19.88
N GLU A 484 13.20 5.31 -20.17
CA GLU A 484 13.48 4.75 -21.49
C GLU A 484 12.66 3.48 -21.80
N ARG A 485 11.88 3.00 -20.82
CA ARG A 485 11.08 1.78 -20.91
C ARG A 485 9.63 2.09 -21.27
N TRP A 486 9.09 1.35 -22.24
CA TRP A 486 7.75 1.54 -22.79
C TRP A 486 6.96 0.25 -22.77
N LEU A 487 5.75 0.31 -22.21
CA LEU A 487 4.77 -0.76 -22.25
C LEU A 487 3.88 -0.59 -23.48
N PHE A 488 3.78 -1.65 -24.28
CA PHE A 488 2.86 -1.74 -25.41
C PHE A 488 1.50 -2.27 -24.92
N GLU A 489 0.62 -1.36 -24.51
CA GLU A 489 -0.71 -1.70 -24.02
C GLU A 489 -1.67 -1.92 -25.18
N ASN A 490 -2.20 -3.14 -25.31
CA ASN A 490 -3.15 -3.49 -26.37
C ASN A 490 -4.38 -2.57 -26.35
N THR A 491 -4.74 -2.08 -27.52
CA THR A 491 -5.97 -1.34 -27.81
C THR A 491 -6.42 -1.65 -29.25
N THR A 492 -7.43 -0.96 -29.73
CA THR A 492 -7.91 -1.08 -31.11
C THR A 492 -8.09 0.29 -31.77
N ASP A 493 -7.92 0.32 -33.08
CA ASP A 493 -8.34 1.45 -33.91
C ASP A 493 -9.87 1.42 -34.17
N SER A 494 -10.36 2.36 -34.97
CA SER A 494 -11.79 2.48 -35.30
C SER A 494 -12.35 1.29 -36.09
N THR A 495 -11.51 0.46 -36.69
CA THR A 495 -11.89 -0.75 -37.43
C THR A 495 -11.83 -2.02 -36.59
N GLY A 496 -11.35 -1.91 -35.34
CA GLY A 496 -11.11 -3.06 -34.48
C GLY A 496 -9.75 -3.73 -34.71
N ALA A 497 -8.91 -3.21 -35.62
CA ALA A 497 -7.57 -3.73 -35.80
C ALA A 497 -6.68 -3.39 -34.60
N ARG A 498 -5.72 -4.28 -34.33
CA ARG A 498 -4.84 -4.17 -33.15
C ARG A 498 -3.97 -2.91 -33.24
N ALA A 499 -3.98 -2.14 -32.17
CA ALA A 499 -3.10 -0.99 -31.97
C ALA A 499 -2.54 -1.02 -30.54
N TYR A 500 -1.68 -0.07 -30.21
CA TYR A 500 -1.06 0.04 -28.89
C TYR A 500 -1.13 1.47 -28.36
N PHE A 501 -1.36 1.61 -27.06
CA PHE A 501 -0.84 2.76 -26.34
C PHE A 501 0.61 2.47 -25.97
N LEU A 502 1.50 3.43 -26.22
CA LEU A 502 2.88 3.37 -25.75
C LEU A 502 2.95 4.15 -24.43
N ARG A 503 2.86 3.42 -23.32
CA ARG A 503 2.89 4.02 -21.98
C ARG A 503 4.27 3.89 -21.37
N ASN A 504 4.82 5.01 -20.91
CA ASN A 504 6.15 5.04 -20.31
C ASN A 504 6.15 4.53 -18.86
N THR A 505 7.10 3.68 -18.49
CA THR A 505 7.14 3.09 -17.13
C THR A 505 7.58 4.03 -16.03
N TRP A 506 8.16 5.18 -16.36
CA TRP A 506 8.49 6.20 -15.38
C TRP A 506 7.29 7.11 -15.11
N SER A 507 6.79 7.77 -16.15
CA SER A 507 5.74 8.78 -16.01
C SER A 507 4.31 8.21 -15.92
N GLY A 508 4.09 6.99 -16.40
CA GLY A 508 2.76 6.38 -16.56
C GLY A 508 1.89 7.02 -17.63
N LYS A 509 2.49 7.85 -18.48
CA LYS A 509 1.83 8.65 -19.53
C LYS A 509 2.04 8.05 -20.91
N CYS A 510 1.11 8.39 -21.81
CA CYS A 510 1.14 7.94 -23.19
C CYS A 510 1.91 8.91 -24.07
N MET A 511 2.61 8.38 -25.07
CA MET A 511 3.25 9.16 -26.13
C MET A 511 2.25 9.51 -27.23
N GLY A 512 2.24 10.77 -27.67
CA GLY A 512 1.50 11.20 -28.85
C GLY A 512 1.86 12.60 -29.36
N PRO A 513 1.36 13.00 -30.56
CA PRO A 513 1.62 14.29 -31.21
C PRO A 513 0.70 15.43 -30.73
N ALA A 514 -0.01 15.28 -29.60
CA ALA A 514 -1.00 16.24 -29.12
C ALA A 514 -2.05 16.61 -30.19
N SER A 515 -2.60 15.59 -30.86
CA SER A 515 -3.60 15.71 -31.93
C SER A 515 -3.15 16.50 -33.16
N SER A 516 -1.85 16.73 -33.33
CA SER A 516 -1.32 17.35 -34.55
C SER A 516 -1.24 16.34 -35.69
N LEU A 517 -1.55 16.78 -36.92
CA LEU A 517 -1.40 16.02 -38.17
C LEU A 517 -0.20 16.50 -38.99
N ALA A 518 0.50 17.55 -38.55
CA ALA A 518 1.60 18.16 -39.29
C ALA A 518 2.85 17.27 -39.30
N ASP A 519 3.62 17.37 -40.38
CA ASP A 519 4.99 16.84 -40.41
C ASP A 519 5.87 17.63 -39.45
N GLY A 520 6.73 16.93 -38.71
CA GLY A 520 7.57 17.54 -37.67
C GLY A 520 6.82 17.86 -36.38
N ALA A 521 5.55 17.46 -36.26
CA ALA A 521 4.85 17.59 -34.98
C ALA A 521 5.55 16.76 -33.91
N ARG A 522 5.80 17.40 -32.77
CA ARG A 522 6.64 16.86 -31.71
C ARG A 522 5.88 15.89 -30.82
N MET A 523 6.52 14.78 -30.48
CA MET A 523 5.99 13.84 -29.51
C MET A 523 6.11 14.42 -28.10
N ILE A 524 5.00 14.31 -27.36
CA ILE A 524 4.92 14.65 -25.95
C ILE A 524 4.34 13.47 -25.18
N GLN A 525 4.51 13.51 -23.86
CA GLN A 525 3.81 12.64 -22.93
C GLN A 525 2.59 13.36 -22.34
N TYR A 526 1.49 12.63 -22.14
CA TYR A 526 0.32 13.14 -21.43
C TYR A 526 -0.48 12.02 -20.79
N THR A 527 -1.34 12.37 -19.83
CA THR A 527 -2.26 11.42 -19.19
C THR A 527 -3.08 10.69 -20.26
N CYS A 528 -2.93 9.37 -20.31
CA CYS A 528 -3.65 8.54 -21.27
C CYS A 528 -5.15 8.68 -21.09
N ASN A 529 -5.88 8.92 -22.17
CA ASN A 529 -7.32 9.21 -22.14
C ASN A 529 -8.13 8.41 -23.19
N GLY A 530 -7.47 7.50 -23.91
CA GLY A 530 -8.06 6.69 -24.96
C GLY A 530 -8.17 7.37 -26.33
N ALA A 531 -7.65 8.59 -26.47
CA ALA A 531 -7.72 9.34 -27.73
C ALA A 531 -6.97 8.62 -28.86
N VAL A 532 -7.37 8.91 -30.10
CA VAL A 532 -6.82 8.23 -31.29
C VAL A 532 -5.38 8.64 -31.58
N ASP A 533 -4.95 9.82 -31.14
CA ASP A 533 -3.61 10.37 -31.34
C ASP A 533 -2.55 9.74 -30.44
N GLU A 534 -2.92 9.04 -29.37
CA GLU A 534 -2.01 8.24 -28.55
C GLU A 534 -1.99 6.75 -28.92
N LYS A 535 -2.70 6.36 -30.00
CA LYS A 535 -2.71 4.99 -30.51
C LYS A 535 -1.69 4.84 -31.64
N TRP A 536 -0.98 3.71 -31.63
CA TRP A 536 0.07 3.40 -32.59
C TRP A 536 -0.10 1.99 -33.15
N TRP A 537 0.05 1.84 -34.46
CA TRP A 537 0.35 0.54 -35.06
C TRP A 537 1.86 0.30 -35.01
N TYR A 538 2.25 -0.95 -34.74
CA TYR A 538 3.64 -1.36 -34.82
C TYR A 538 3.79 -2.49 -35.83
N ASP A 539 4.59 -2.26 -36.87
CA ASP A 539 4.92 -3.26 -37.86
C ASP A 539 6.24 -3.96 -37.46
N THR A 540 6.17 -5.24 -37.10
CA THR A 540 7.34 -6.00 -36.66
C THR A 540 8.31 -6.35 -37.80
N ALA A 541 7.90 -6.22 -39.06
CA ALA A 541 8.76 -6.48 -40.21
C ALA A 541 9.51 -5.21 -40.65
N THR A 542 8.86 -4.05 -40.61
CA THR A 542 9.49 -2.76 -40.99
C THR A 542 10.08 -2.00 -39.80
N HIS A 543 9.70 -2.37 -38.58
CA HIS A 543 9.97 -1.67 -37.32
C HIS A 543 9.36 -0.27 -37.25
N GLU A 544 8.37 0.05 -38.07
CA GLU A 544 7.71 1.35 -38.08
C GLU A 544 6.63 1.44 -37.00
N LEU A 545 6.63 2.55 -36.26
CA LEU A 545 5.55 2.95 -35.37
C LEU A 545 4.71 4.01 -36.07
N ARG A 546 3.50 3.64 -36.52
CA ARG A 546 2.61 4.54 -37.25
C ARG A 546 1.48 5.02 -36.36
N ASN A 547 1.34 6.34 -36.22
CA ASN A 547 0.27 6.93 -35.43
C ASN A 547 -1.09 6.66 -36.09
N VAL A 548 -2.07 6.19 -35.32
CA VAL A 548 -3.40 5.81 -35.83
C VAL A 548 -4.17 7.04 -36.33
N TYR A 549 -3.98 8.20 -35.70
CA TYR A 549 -4.69 9.41 -36.09
C TYR A 549 -4.14 10.05 -37.36
N SER A 550 -2.82 10.25 -37.43
CA SER A 550 -2.19 10.94 -38.56
C SER A 550 -1.79 10.03 -39.70
N GLY A 551 -1.64 8.73 -39.44
CA GLY A 551 -1.06 7.79 -40.40
C GLY A 551 0.42 8.03 -40.69
N LYS A 552 1.12 8.78 -39.85
CA LYS A 552 2.54 9.13 -39.98
C LYS A 552 3.41 8.31 -39.04
N CYS A 553 4.68 8.18 -39.38
CA CYS A 553 5.64 7.36 -38.65
C CYS A 553 6.33 8.18 -37.55
N LEU A 554 6.60 7.54 -36.42
CA LEU A 554 7.43 8.07 -35.35
C LEU A 554 8.87 8.18 -35.85
N GLY A 555 9.44 9.38 -35.82
CA GLY A 555 10.78 9.65 -36.34
C GLY A 555 11.57 10.66 -35.51
N LEU A 556 12.76 11.01 -35.99
CA LEU A 556 13.66 11.98 -35.35
C LEU A 556 13.99 13.17 -36.25
N GLY A 557 13.83 13.03 -37.56
CA GLY A 557 14.28 14.02 -38.54
C GLY A 557 15.80 14.01 -38.71
N SER A 558 16.31 14.89 -39.58
CA SER A 558 17.69 14.81 -40.09
C SER A 558 18.82 15.13 -39.10
N THR A 559 18.53 15.58 -37.88
CA THR A 559 19.53 15.96 -36.86
C THR A 559 19.28 15.26 -35.52
N ALA A 560 19.32 13.93 -35.55
CA ALA A 560 19.12 13.07 -34.40
C ALA A 560 20.38 13.00 -33.51
N THR A 561 20.40 13.73 -32.40
CA THR A 561 21.41 13.60 -31.33
C THR A 561 20.75 13.32 -29.99
N LYS A 562 21.57 13.04 -28.97
CA LYS A 562 21.11 12.84 -27.61
C LYS A 562 20.35 14.07 -27.11
N GLY A 563 19.09 13.89 -26.73
CA GLY A 563 18.17 14.96 -26.33
C GLY A 563 17.24 15.46 -27.44
N SER A 564 17.41 15.03 -28.69
CA SER A 564 16.46 15.38 -29.77
C SER A 564 15.08 14.87 -29.41
N GLN A 565 14.07 15.74 -29.57
CA GLN A 565 12.67 15.37 -29.41
C GLN A 565 12.20 14.55 -30.60
N LEU A 566 11.48 13.46 -30.34
CA LEU A 566 10.85 12.65 -31.39
C LEU A 566 9.75 13.47 -32.06
N ILE A 567 9.50 13.16 -33.32
CA ILE A 567 8.49 13.79 -34.16
C ILE A 567 7.64 12.73 -34.86
N GLN A 568 6.60 13.15 -35.56
CA GLN A 568 6.02 12.35 -36.63
C GLN A 568 6.39 12.92 -38.00
N TRP A 569 6.49 12.03 -38.98
CA TRP A 569 6.75 12.39 -40.37
C TRP A 569 6.06 11.43 -41.34
N ALA A 570 5.82 11.88 -42.57
CA ALA A 570 5.32 11.02 -43.63
C ALA A 570 6.25 9.80 -43.81
N CYS A 571 5.70 8.60 -43.56
CA CYS A 571 6.43 7.35 -43.63
C CYS A 571 7.12 7.19 -44.98
N ASN A 572 8.44 7.05 -44.95
CA ASN A 572 9.30 6.92 -46.13
C ASN A 572 10.31 5.76 -46.01
N GLY A 573 10.28 5.01 -44.91
CA GLY A 573 11.11 3.83 -44.69
C GLY A 573 12.56 4.14 -44.33
N ALA A 574 12.89 5.41 -44.03
CA ALA A 574 14.20 5.81 -43.54
C ALA A 574 14.52 5.18 -42.18
N ALA A 575 15.81 5.04 -41.89
CA ALA A 575 16.27 4.43 -40.65
C ALA A 575 15.86 5.22 -39.39
N ASP A 576 15.61 6.54 -39.50
CA ASP A 576 15.17 7.35 -38.37
C ASP A 576 13.70 7.12 -38.00
N GLU A 577 12.93 6.45 -38.86
CA GLU A 577 11.53 6.07 -38.63
C GLU A 577 11.37 4.62 -38.11
N LYS A 578 12.48 3.92 -37.88
CA LYS A 578 12.50 2.51 -37.46
C LYS A 578 12.91 2.37 -36.00
N TRP A 579 12.10 1.63 -35.25
CA TRP A 579 12.22 1.44 -33.80
C TRP A 579 12.21 -0.04 -33.44
N SER A 580 13.40 -0.54 -33.12
CA SER A 580 13.60 -1.91 -32.66
C SER A 580 13.18 -2.05 -31.20
N GLN A 581 12.26 -2.98 -30.91
CA GLN A 581 11.91 -3.37 -29.55
C GLN A 581 12.97 -4.31 -28.97
N THR A 582 13.51 -3.96 -27.80
CA THR A 582 14.41 -4.86 -27.06
C THR A 582 13.91 -5.05 -25.63
N ALA A 583 13.75 -6.30 -25.20
CA ALA A 583 13.73 -6.65 -23.79
C ALA A 583 15.16 -6.56 -23.27
N ARG A 584 15.40 -5.86 -22.17
CA ARG A 584 16.70 -5.88 -21.49
C ARG A 584 16.52 -6.25 -20.05
#